data_AF-A0A1Q4WXH4-F1
#
_entry.id   AF-A0A1Q4WXH4-F1
#
_cell.length_a   1.000
_cell.length_b   1.000
_cell.length_c   1.000
_cell.angle_alpha   90.00
_cell.angle_beta   90.00
_cell.angle_gamma   90.00
#
_symmetry.space_group_name_H-M   'P 1'
#
loop_
_entity.id
_entity.type
_entity.pdbx_description
1 polymer ?
#
loop_
_entity_poly.entity_id
_entity_poly.type
_entity_poly.pdbx_seq_one_letter_code
_entity_poly.pdbx_strand_id
1 'polypeptide(L)' 'MVDAHVATLVADLTRIVEDGVASGDFTADDPAGAAEAVLAATARFHDPVHAPSWSSPEVDRSFDAVVSLLVAGLQAAK' A
#
# COMPACT_ATOMS: atom_id res chain seq x y z
N MET A 1 -15.28 -3.75 14.56
CA MET A 1 -15.82 -4.26 13.27
C MET A 1 -14.72 -4.12 12.23
N VAL A 2 -14.66 -5.03 11.25
CA VAL A 2 -13.61 -5.05 10.21
C VAL A 2 -13.58 -3.73 9.42
N ASP A 3 -14.75 -3.18 9.09
CA ASP A 3 -14.85 -1.93 8.31
C ASP A 3 -14.18 -0.74 9.00
N ALA A 4 -14.31 -0.63 10.32
CA ALA A 4 -13.65 0.42 11.09
C ALA A 4 -12.12 0.25 11.09
N HIS A 5 -11.63 -0.99 11.09
CA HIS A 5 -10.21 -1.29 11.01
C HIS A 5 -9.64 -0.97 9.63
N VAL A 6 -10.35 -1.36 8.57
CA VAL A 6 -9.99 -1.02 7.17
C VAL A 6 -9.95 0.50 6.98
N ALA A 7 -10.94 1.23 7.49
CA ALA A 7 -10.95 2.69 7.43
C ALA A 7 -9.73 3.31 8.13
N THR A 8 -9.28 2.76 9.27
CA THR A 8 -8.03 3.19 9.92
C THR A 8 -6.81 2.94 9.04
N LEU A 9 -6.70 1.76 8.42
CA LEU A 9 -5.57 1.45 7.53
C LEU A 9 -5.51 2.39 6.32
N VAL A 10 -6.66 2.69 5.71
CA VAL A 10 -6.73 3.66 4.61
C VAL A 10 -6.32 5.05 5.09
N ALA A 11 -6.78 5.49 6.27
CA ALA A 11 -6.40 6.79 6.81
C ALA A 11 -4.88 6.89 7.09
N ASP A 12 -4.28 5.83 7.64
CA ASP A 12 -2.84 5.79 7.89
C ASP A 12 -2.03 5.83 6.58
N LEU A 13 -2.45 5.07 5.57
CA LEU A 13 -1.82 5.10 4.25
C LEU A 13 -2.02 6.44 3.54
N THR A 14 -3.18 7.06 3.68
CA THR A 14 -3.46 8.39 3.12
C THR A 14 -2.46 9.40 3.66
N ARG A 15 -2.23 9.39 4.98
CA ARG A 15 -1.23 10.27 5.61
C ARG A 15 0.18 10.00 5.07
N ILE A 16 0.57 8.75 4.86
CA ILE A 16 1.88 8.40 4.27
C ILE A 16 2.01 8.97 2.86
N VAL A 17 0.97 8.86 2.03
CA VAL A 17 0.98 9.39 0.67
C VAL A 17 1.01 10.92 0.69
N GLU A 18 0.21 11.57 1.54
CA GLU A 18 0.21 13.03 1.73
C GLU A 18 1.58 13.55 2.18
N ASP A 19 2.22 12.88 3.14
CA ASP A 19 3.56 13.22 3.63
C ASP A 19 4.59 13.14 2.47
N GLY A 20 4.51 12.09 1.64
CA GLY A 20 5.39 11.93 0.47
C GLY A 20 5.12 12.95 -0.65
N VAL A 21 3.86 13.37 -0.84
CA VAL A 21 3.53 14.47 -1.76
C VAL A 21 4.09 15.79 -1.21
N ALA A 22 3.97 16.03 0.09
CA ALA A 22 4.47 17.25 0.73
C ALA A 22 6.01 17.34 0.70
N SER A 23 6.72 16.22 0.79
CA SER A 23 8.18 16.17 0.65
C SER A 23 8.67 16.21 -0.80
N GLY A 24 7.77 16.02 -1.77
CA GLY A 24 8.11 15.89 -3.19
C GLY A 24 8.67 14.53 -3.58
N ASP A 25 8.58 13.53 -2.70
CA ASP A 25 8.97 12.14 -3.00
C ASP A 25 7.92 11.45 -3.88
N PHE A 26 6.63 11.79 -3.71
CA PHE A 26 5.50 11.21 -4.44
C PHE A 26 4.71 12.24 -5.26
N THR A 27 3.98 11.76 -6.26
CA THR A 27 2.96 12.49 -7.01
C THR A 27 1.65 11.70 -6.97
N ALA A 28 0.61 12.28 -6.39
CA ALA A 28 -0.73 11.72 -6.35
C ALA A 28 -1.77 12.85 -6.29
N ASP A 29 -2.58 13.01 -7.35
CA ASP A 29 -3.67 14.00 -7.40
C ASP A 29 -4.80 13.66 -6.41
N ASP A 30 -4.94 12.37 -6.08
CA ASP A 30 -5.86 11.83 -5.09
C ASP A 30 -5.10 10.91 -4.10
N PRO A 31 -4.58 11.46 -2.99
CA PRO A 31 -3.86 10.68 -1.97
C PRO A 31 -4.70 9.57 -1.33
N ALA A 32 -6.01 9.80 -1.16
CA ALA A 32 -6.92 8.81 -0.57
C ALA A 32 -7.17 7.64 -1.52
N GLY A 33 -7.44 7.92 -2.79
CA GLY A 33 -7.55 6.89 -3.83
C GLY A 33 -6.25 6.10 -4.02
N ALA A 34 -5.10 6.76 -3.94
CA ALA A 34 -3.80 6.09 -3.96
C ALA A 34 -3.62 5.16 -2.75
N ALA A 35 -4.01 5.60 -1.55
CA ALA A 35 -3.96 4.78 -0.33
C ALA A 35 -4.87 3.54 -0.40
N GLU A 36 -6.09 3.69 -0.93
CA GLU A 36 -6.99 2.56 -1.17
C GLU A 36 -6.38 1.55 -2.16
N ALA A 37 -5.76 2.03 -3.24
CA ALA A 37 -5.08 1.17 -4.21
C ALA A 37 -3.89 0.43 -3.59
N VAL A 38 -3.09 1.09 -2.74
CA VAL A 38 -1.99 0.45 -2.00
C VAL A 38 -2.51 -0.62 -1.06
N LEU A 39 -3.57 -0.35 -0.30
CA LEU A 39 -4.17 -1.32 0.62
C LEU A 39 -4.67 -2.56 -0.13
N ALA A 40 -5.39 -2.35 -1.24
CA ALA A 40 -5.94 -3.42 -2.06
C ALA A 40 -4.84 -4.26 -2.71
N ALA A 41 -3.81 -3.63 -3.28
CA ALA A 41 -2.69 -4.31 -3.93
C ALA A 41 -1.87 -5.15 -2.94
N THR A 42 -1.82 -4.75 -1.68
CA THR A 42 -1.03 -5.43 -0.63
C THR A 42 -1.83 -6.38 0.25
N ALA A 43 -3.16 -6.48 0.08
CA ALA A 43 -4.04 -7.28 0.94
C ALA A 43 -3.57 -8.73 1.14
N ARG A 44 -3.01 -9.35 0.09
CA ARG A 44 -2.44 -10.72 0.15
C ARG A 44 -1.39 -10.92 1.24
N PHE A 45 -0.72 -9.86 1.65
CA PHE A 45 0.47 -9.90 2.50
C PHE A 45 0.19 -9.51 3.97
N HIS A 46 -1.02 -9.06 4.29
CA HIS A 46 -1.38 -8.65 5.66
C HIS A 46 -2.78 -9.06 6.10
N ASP A 47 -3.69 -9.39 5.17
CA ASP A 47 -5.02 -9.90 5.52
C ASP A 47 -4.92 -11.34 6.06
N PRO A 48 -5.41 -11.62 7.29
CA PRO A 48 -5.39 -12.94 7.90
C PRO A 48 -5.99 -14.07 7.05
N VAL A 49 -6.88 -13.78 6.09
CA VAL A 49 -7.41 -14.79 5.16
C VAL A 49 -6.31 -15.46 4.32
N HIS A 50 -5.20 -14.75 4.09
CA HIS A 50 -4.05 -15.23 3.32
C HIS A 50 -2.93 -15.82 4.19
N ALA A 51 -3.05 -15.77 5.53
CA ALA A 51 -2.04 -16.25 6.47
C ALA A 51 -1.50 -17.67 6.19
N PRO A 52 -2.31 -18.66 5.76
CA PRO A 52 -1.79 -19.99 5.42
C PRO A 52 -0.75 -19.99 4.30
N SER A 53 -0.73 -18.96 3.44
CA SER A 53 0.20 -18.85 2.32
C SER A 53 1.51 -18.15 2.68
N TRP A 54 1.58 -17.41 3.79
CA TRP A 54 2.70 -16.52 4.12
C TRP A 54 4.03 -17.25 4.38
N SER A 55 3.99 -18.54 4.75
CA SER A 55 5.20 -19.36 4.90
C SER A 55 5.79 -19.82 3.57
N SER A 56 5.12 -19.54 2.44
CA SER A 56 5.65 -19.87 1.12
C SER A 56 6.89 -19.02 0.82
N PRO A 57 7.99 -19.62 0.33
CA PRO A 57 9.21 -18.89 -0.01
C PRO A 57 9.04 -17.85 -1.13
N GLU A 58 7.91 -17.89 -1.86
CA GLU A 58 7.59 -16.97 -2.95
C GLU A 58 6.81 -15.73 -2.49
N VAL A 59 6.32 -15.71 -1.25
CA VAL A 59 5.52 -14.59 -0.73
C VAL A 59 6.35 -13.32 -0.61
N ASP A 60 7.55 -13.39 -0.04
CA ASP A 60 8.43 -12.23 0.11
C ASP A 60 8.82 -11.65 -1.26
N ARG A 61 9.21 -12.50 -2.21
CA ARG A 61 9.52 -12.07 -3.59
C ARG A 61 8.34 -11.37 -4.25
N SER A 62 7.13 -11.91 -4.06
CA SER A 62 5.91 -11.32 -4.62
C SER A 62 5.58 -9.98 -3.98
N PHE A 63 5.77 -9.86 -2.65
CA PHE A 63 5.57 -8.62 -1.92
C PHE A 63 6.53 -7.54 -2.40
N ASP A 64 7.82 -7.85 -2.48
CA ASP A 64 8.85 -6.92 -2.94
C ASP A 64 8.57 -6.40 -4.35
N ALA A 65 8.10 -7.28 -5.25
CA ALA A 65 7.73 -6.91 -6.62
C ALA A 65 6.52 -5.95 -6.65
N VAL A 66 5.49 -6.23 -5.86
CA VAL A 66 4.29 -5.37 -5.76
C VAL A 66 4.65 -4.01 -5.17
N VAL A 67 5.38 -3.98 -4.05
CA VAL A 67 5.79 -2.72 -3.40
C VAL A 67 6.68 -1.90 -4.32
N SER A 68 7.64 -2.53 -5.00
CA SER A 68 8.51 -1.83 -5.96
C SER A 68 7.72 -1.19 -7.10
N LEU A 69 6.69 -1.88 -7.62
CA LEU A 69 5.81 -1.34 -8.65
C LEU A 69 4.97 -0.17 -8.14
N LEU A 70 4.40 -0.29 -6.94
CA LEU A 70 3.60 0.77 -6.31
C LEU A 70 4.45 2.02 -6.05
N VAL A 71 5.64 1.87 -5.47
CA VAL A 71 6.56 2.98 -5.20
C VAL A 71 6.97 3.65 -6.52
N ALA A 72 7.33 2.87 -7.54
CA ALA A 72 7.68 3.43 -8.85
C ALA A 72 6.50 4.18 -9.50
N GLY A 73 5.27 3.71 -9.31
CA GLY A 73 4.07 4.39 -9.81
C GLY A 73 3.72 5.68 -9.07
N LEU A 74 4.08 5.78 -7.79
CA LEU A 74 3.86 6.98 -6.97
C LEU A 74 5.00 7.99 -7.05
N GLN A 75 6.21 7.57 -7.45
CA GLN A 75 7.39 8.41 -7.42
C GLN A 75 7.22 9.68 -8.26
N ALA A 76 7.61 10.82 -7.70
CA ALA A 76 7.58 12.08 -8.43
C ALA A 76 8.53 12.04 -9.65
N ALA A 77 8.09 12.60 -10.78
CA ALA A 77 8.95 12.73 -11.95
C ALA A 77 10.12 13.67 -11.61
N LYS A 78 11.34 13.21 -11.87
CA LYS A 78 12.56 13.97 -11.63
C LYS A 78 12.75 15.10 -12.65
#